data_AF-A0A9E0I5N4-F1
#
_entry.id   AF-A0A9E0I5N4-F1
#
_cell.length_a   1.000
_cell.length_b   1.000
_cell.length_c   1.000
_cell.angle_alpha   90.00
_cell.angle_beta   90.00
_cell.angle_gamma   90.00
#
_symmetry.space_group_name_H-M   'P 1'
#
loop_
_entity.id
_entity.type
_entity.pdbx_description
1 polymer ?
#
loop_
_entity_poly.entity_id
_entity_poly.type
_entity_poly.pdbx_seq_one_letter_code
_entity_poly.pdbx_strand_id
1 'polypeptide(L)' 'HHPDRFDLDKHHAIETGKVFAVCGNTWRMLHDSRHATHFDFIGNFERHFGLFEGCGSAIPFDTVAQDSASGACC' A
#
# COMPACT_ATOMS: atom_id res chain seq x y z
N HIS A 1 15.78 13.09 -12.43
CA HIS A 1 15.68 13.77 -11.12
C HIS A 1 14.42 14.63 -11.12
N HIS A 2 13.39 14.22 -10.38
CA HIS A 2 12.26 15.09 -10.04
C HIS A 2 12.46 15.51 -8.58
N PRO A 3 12.98 16.73 -8.31
CA PRO A 3 13.26 17.17 -6.95
C PRO A 3 11.99 17.33 -6.10
N ASP A 4 10.86 17.56 -6.75
CA ASP A 4 9.61 17.94 -6.08
C ASP A 4 8.61 16.79 -5.95
N ARG A 5 8.84 15.66 -6.63
CA ARG A 5 7.95 14.48 -6.57
C ARG A 5 8.63 13.15 -6.88
N PHE A 6 8.11 12.08 -6.31
CA PHE A 6 8.46 10.70 -6.62
C PHE A 6 7.24 9.94 -7.14
N ASP A 7 7.31 9.50 -8.40
CA ASP A 7 6.28 8.69 -9.03
C ASP A 7 6.62 7.20 -8.80
N LEU A 8 5.95 6.54 -7.85
CA LEU A 8 6.16 5.12 -7.53
C LEU A 8 5.51 4.22 -8.59
N ASP A 9 4.28 4.56 -8.98
CA ASP A 9 3.52 3.92 -10.05
C ASP A 9 2.51 4.91 -10.67
N LYS A 10 1.56 4.43 -11.47
CA LYS A 10 0.55 5.27 -12.15
C LYS A 10 -0.42 5.99 -11.20
N HIS A 11 -0.56 5.52 -9.96
CA HIS A 11 -1.50 6.02 -8.96
C HIS A 11 -0.81 6.72 -7.78
N HIS A 12 0.48 6.49 -7.57
CA HIS A 12 1.25 7.03 -6.45
C HIS A 12 2.27 8.09 -6.90
N ALA A 13 1.84 9.34 -6.97
CA ALA A 13 2.72 10.51 -7.13
C ALA A 13 2.90 11.21 -5.78
N ILE A 14 4.06 11.02 -5.16
CA ILE A 14 4.35 11.48 -3.79
C ILE A 14 5.15 12.79 -3.85
N GLU A 15 4.56 13.88 -3.39
CA GLU A 15 5.22 15.20 -3.37
C GLU A 15 6.20 15.34 -2.20
N THR A 16 7.34 15.99 -2.44
CA THR A 16 8.35 16.26 -1.41
C THR A 16 7.77 17.18 -0.33
N GLY A 17 8.00 16.83 0.95
CA GLY A 17 7.62 17.66 2.09
C GLY A 17 6.13 17.61 2.47
N LYS A 18 5.34 16.73 1.86
CA LYS A 18 3.93 16.51 2.21
C LYS A 18 3.71 15.12 2.80
N VAL A 19 2.80 15.04 3.77
CA VAL A 19 2.31 13.74 4.26
C VAL A 19 1.37 13.16 3.22
N PHE A 20 1.60 11.91 2.85
CA PHE A 20 0.79 11.18 1.88
C PHE A 20 0.37 9.84 2.48
N ALA A 21 -0.94 9.63 2.64
CA ALA A 21 -1.47 8.39 3.19
C ALA A 21 -1.38 7.27 2.14
N VAL A 22 -0.97 6.08 2.58
CA VAL A 22 -0.80 4.91 1.71
C VAL A 22 -1.40 3.66 2.35
N CYS A 23 -1.75 2.67 1.52
CA CYS A 23 -2.08 1.34 2.01
C CYS A 23 -0.84 0.62 2.58
N GLY A 24 -1.06 -0.43 3.36
CA GLY A 24 0.02 -1.19 4.01
C GLY A 24 1.02 -1.81 3.03
N ASN A 25 0.59 -2.20 1.83
CA ASN A 25 1.48 -2.76 0.80
C ASN A 25 2.44 -1.70 0.28
N THR A 26 1.94 -0.53 -0.10
CA THR A 26 2.77 0.59 -0.55
C THR A 26 3.72 1.06 0.55
N TRP A 27 3.26 1.11 1.81
CA TRP A 27 4.12 1.41 2.95
C TRP A 27 5.32 0.45 3.01
N ARG A 28 5.09 -0.86 2.90
CA ARG A 28 6.16 -1.88 2.89
C ARG A 28 7.07 -1.78 1.67
N MET A 29 6.51 -1.50 0.49
CA MET A 29 7.32 -1.29 -0.72
C MET A 29 8.33 -0.14 -0.55
N LEU A 30 7.93 0.94 0.12
CA LEU A 30 8.81 2.07 0.40
C LEU A 30 9.79 1.76 1.52
N HIS A 31 9.31 1.20 2.64
CA HIS A 31 10.09 0.94 3.84
C HIS A 31 11.10 -0.21 3.69
N ASP A 32 10.73 -1.29 3.02
CA ASP A 32 11.54 -2.51 2.95
C ASP A 32 12.41 -2.56 1.68
N SER A 33 12.65 -1.40 1.04
CA SER A 33 13.45 -1.29 -0.17
C SER A 33 14.49 -0.18 -0.09
N ARG A 34 15.30 -0.03 -1.16
CA ARG A 34 16.28 1.06 -1.30
C ARG A 34 15.66 2.47 -1.20
N HIS A 35 14.35 2.60 -1.25
CA HIS A 35 13.66 3.88 -1.15
C HIS A 35 13.53 4.38 0.28
N ALA A 36 13.67 3.51 1.28
CA ALA A 36 13.42 3.83 2.69
C ALA A 36 14.19 5.07 3.18
N THR A 37 15.43 5.26 2.71
CA THR A 37 16.28 6.40 3.10
C THR A 37 15.78 7.76 2.61
N HIS A 38 14.74 7.79 1.76
CA HIS A 38 14.17 9.00 1.18
C HIS A 38 12.80 9.37 1.77
N PHE A 39 12.25 8.57 2.69
CA PHE A 39 10.93 8.78 3.27
C PHE A 39 10.96 8.70 4.79
N ASP A 40 10.14 9.53 5.42
CA ASP A 40 9.80 9.39 6.84
C ASP A 40 8.49 8.61 6.97
N PHE A 41 8.45 7.67 7.90
CA PHE A 41 7.31 6.76 8.07
C PHE A 41 6.55 7.08 9.35
N ILE A 42 5.24 7.29 9.21
CA ILE A 42 4.33 7.62 10.32
C ILE A 42 3.33 6.47 10.51
N GLY A 43 3.14 6.03 11.75
CA GLY A 43 2.18 4.99 12.12
C GLY A 43 2.78 3.60 12.30
N ASN A 44 1.91 2.62 12.54
CA ASN A 44 2.28 1.21 12.75
C ASN A 44 1.16 0.28 12.26
N PHE A 45 1.38 -1.03 12.33
CA PHE A 45 0.42 -2.07 11.90
C PHE A 45 -0.38 -2.69 13.06
N GLU A 46 -0.41 -2.06 14.25
CA GLU A 46 -1.07 -2.64 15.44
C GLU A 46 -2.59 -2.68 15.32
N ARG A 47 -3.19 -1.78 14.52
CA ARG A 47 -4.63 -1.73 14.26
C ARG A 47 -4.90 -1.70 12.77
N HIS A 48 -5.70 -2.65 12.29
CA HIS A 48 -6.21 -2.67 10.93
C HIS A 48 -7.45 -1.77 10.81
N PHE A 49 -7.42 -0.78 9.91
CA PHE A 49 -8.50 0.20 9.70
C PHE A 49 -9.45 -0.16 8.54
N GLY A 50 -9.27 -1.33 7.91
CA GLY A 50 -10.05 -1.73 6.75
C GLY A 50 -9.35 -1.42 5.42
N LEU A 51 -10.13 -1.49 4.35
CA LEU A 51 -9.63 -1.26 3.00
C LEU A 51 -9.21 0.20 2.82
N PHE A 52 -8.04 0.42 2.23
CA PHE A 52 -7.59 1.77 1.89
C PHE A 52 -8.32 2.26 0.63
N GLU A 53 -8.81 3.50 0.64
CA GLU A 53 -9.57 4.07 -0.47
C GLU A 53 -8.79 3.98 -1.78
N GLY A 54 -9.43 3.49 -2.85
CA GLY A 54 -8.80 3.30 -4.16
C GLY A 54 -7.87 2.10 -4.28
N CYS A 55 -7.60 1.36 -3.20
CA CYS A 55 -6.81 0.14 -3.21
C CYS A 55 -7.73 -1.07 -2.96
N GLY A 56 -8.20 -1.73 -4.03
CA GLY A 56 -8.92 -3.01 -3.93
C GLY A 56 -10.36 -3.05 -4.44
N SER A 57 -10.84 -2.01 -5.15
CA SER A 57 -12.21 -1.95 -5.71
C SER A 57 -12.50 -2.95 -6.84
N ALA A 58 -11.56 -3.84 -7.16
CA ALA A 58 -11.70 -4.87 -8.16
C ALA A 58 -11.24 -6.22 -7.58
N ILE A 59 -11.88 -6.68 -6.51
CA ILE A 59 -11.84 -8.10 -6.16
C ILE A 59 -12.97 -8.78 -6.96
N PRO A 60 -12.65 -9.58 -7.99
CA PRO A 60 -13.66 -10.18 -8.87
C PRO A 60 -14.44 -11.34 -8.22
N PHE A 61 -14.36 -11.49 -6.89
CA PHE A 61 -14.89 -12.63 -6.15
C PHE A 61 -15.83 -12.27 -4.98
N ASP A 62 -16.33 -11.03 -4.90
CA ASP A 62 -17.33 -10.61 -3.89
C ASP A 62 -18.74 -11.23 -4.10
N THR A 63 -18.82 -12.35 -4.81
CA THR A 63 -20.00 -13.22 -4.86
C THR A 63 -19.62 -14.66 -4.57
N VAL A 64 -19.22 -14.99 -3.34
CA VAL A 64 -19.62 -16.27 -2.71
C VAL A 64 -19.35 -16.23 -1.22
N ALA A 65 -20.38 -16.62 -0.47
CA ALA A 65 -20.37 -16.84 0.96
C ALA A 65 -19.27 -17.83 1.39
N GLN A 66 -18.84 -17.65 2.64
CA GLN A 66 -17.93 -18.50 3.40
C GLN A 66 -18.08 -19.99 3.05
N ASP A 67 -16.97 -20.62 2.68
CA ASP A 67 -16.69 -21.98 3.13
C ASP A 67 -15.19 -22.20 3.28
N SER A 68 -14.82 -22.78 4.42
CA SER A 68 -13.44 -23.08 4.79
C SER A 68 -12.89 -24.20 3.92
N ALA A 69 -11.80 -24.00 3.19
CA ALA A 69 -11.00 -25.10 2.67
C ALA A 69 -9.54 -24.69 2.39
N SER A 70 -8.65 -25.46 3.04
CA SER A 70 -7.21 -25.61 2.83
C SER A 70 -6.69 -25.39 1.40
N GLY A 71 -5.49 -24.79 1.31
CA GLY A 71 -4.66 -24.90 0.12
C GLY A 71 -3.42 -24.02 0.15
N ALA A 72 -2.30 -24.60 0.57
CA ALA A 72 -0.96 -24.06 0.32
C ALA A 72 -0.60 -24.11 -1.19
N CYS A 73 0.53 -23.46 -1.53
CA CYS A 73 1.34 -23.49 -2.78
C CYS A 73 0.67 -22.98 -4.07
N CYS A 74 1.36 -22.21 -4.93
CA CYS A 74 2.73 -22.37 -5.45
C CYS A 74 3.52 -21.05 -5.52
#